data_AF-A0A2T4BVQ0-F1
#
_entry.id   AF-A0A2T4BVQ0-F1
#
_cell.length_a   1.000
_cell.length_b   1.000
_cell.length_c   1.000
_cell.angle_alpha   90.00
_cell.angle_beta   90.00
_cell.angle_gamma   90.00
#
_symmetry.space_group_name_H-M   'P 1'
#
loop_
_entity.id
_entity.type
_entity.pdbx_description
1 polymer ?
#
loop_
_entity_poly.entity_id
_entity_poly.type
_entity_poly.pdbx_seq_one_letter_code
_entity_poly.pdbx_strand_id
1 'polypeptide(L)'
;MPKISEIRNAGGRASEALRSIICVDHMLGVGAVMVIHHTDCGLTHLRNDYLRRSLTEKAPENADEIAGMDFDEILDLKASVVEDMEILKDSPYLREDLKVYGYVYDIKTGKLQEVKE
;
A
#
# COMPACT_ATOMS: atom_id res chain seq x y z
N MET A 1 -13.41 -19.07 12.87
CA MET A 1 -12.41 -18.50 11.94
C MET A 1 -12.69 -17.01 11.79
N PRO A 2 -11.66 -16.14 11.78
CA PRO A 2 -11.85 -14.72 11.51
C PRO A 2 -12.50 -14.56 10.13
N LYS A 3 -13.55 -13.73 10.07
CA LYS A 3 -14.27 -13.49 8.81
C LYS A 3 -13.51 -12.56 7.86
N ILE A 4 -12.53 -11.83 8.39
CA ILE A 4 -11.76 -10.78 7.71
C ILE A 4 -10.34 -10.81 8.29
N SER A 5 -9.33 -10.69 7.42
CA SER A 5 -7.93 -10.46 7.81
C SER A 5 -7.56 -9.01 7.52
N GLU A 6 -6.81 -8.37 8.42
CA GLU A 6 -6.39 -6.97 8.28
C GLU A 6 -4.85 -6.92 8.17
N ILE A 7 -4.34 -6.21 7.17
CA ILE A 7 -2.92 -5.97 6.95
C ILE A 7 -2.73 -4.45 6.82
N ARG A 8 -1.73 -3.90 7.51
CA ARG A 8 -1.45 -2.46 7.54
C ARG A 8 0.04 -2.19 7.48
N ASN A 9 0.41 -1.17 6.74
CA ASN A 9 1.76 -0.59 6.64
C ASN A 9 1.63 0.92 6.40
N ALA A 10 2.75 1.61 6.19
CA ALA A 10 2.71 3.02 5.81
C ALA A 10 2.07 3.14 4.42
N GLY A 11 1.09 4.05 4.26
CA GLY A 11 0.38 4.24 2.99
C GLY A 11 -0.70 3.21 2.67
N GLY A 12 -0.64 1.99 3.23
CA GLY A 12 -1.54 0.90 2.84
C GLY A 12 -1.08 0.17 1.58
N ARG A 13 0.22 0.24 1.25
CA ARG A 13 0.80 -0.22 -0.02
C ARG A 13 0.73 -1.72 -0.19
N ALA A 14 0.30 -2.16 -1.37
CA ALA A 14 0.18 -3.58 -1.70
C ALA A 14 1.55 -4.24 -1.87
N SER A 15 2.53 -3.51 -2.41
CA SER A 15 3.92 -3.97 -2.59
C SER A 15 4.50 -4.57 -1.30
N GLU A 16 4.44 -3.83 -0.19
CA GLU A 16 4.92 -4.28 1.12
C GLU A 16 4.01 -5.34 1.76
N ALA A 17 2.70 -5.28 1.50
CA ALA A 17 1.71 -6.20 2.07
C ALA A 17 1.66 -7.57 1.36
N LEU A 18 2.21 -7.68 0.15
CA LEU A 18 2.01 -8.81 -0.75
C LEU A 18 2.33 -10.17 -0.11
N ARG A 19 3.45 -10.28 0.60
CA ARG A 19 3.84 -11.52 1.30
C ARG A 19 2.75 -12.00 2.25
N SER A 20 2.15 -11.08 3.01
CA SER A 20 1.08 -11.40 3.97
C SER A 20 -0.22 -11.77 3.25
N ILE A 21 -0.55 -11.10 2.15
CA ILE A 21 -1.73 -11.41 1.33
C ILE A 21 -1.62 -12.81 0.74
N ILE A 22 -0.44 -13.19 0.21
CA ILE A 22 -0.18 -14.55 -0.30
C ILE A 22 -0.40 -15.59 0.79
N CYS A 23 0.14 -15.39 2.00
CA CYS A 23 -0.07 -16.34 3.10
C CYS A 23 -1.55 -16.50 3.44
N VAL A 24 -2.29 -15.39 3.54
CA VAL A 24 -3.71 -15.39 3.89
C VAL A 24 -4.55 -16.05 2.80
N ASP A 25 -4.33 -15.70 1.53
CA ASP A 25 -5.07 -16.31 0.42
C ASP A 25 -4.78 -17.80 0.30
N HIS A 26 -3.53 -18.21 0.40
CA HIS A 26 -3.15 -19.62 0.29
C HIS A 26 -3.70 -20.47 1.45
N MET A 27 -3.71 -19.94 2.68
CA MET A 27 -4.16 -20.67 3.86
C MET A 27 -5.69 -20.69 4.02
N LEU A 28 -6.37 -19.59 3.66
CA LEU A 28 -7.79 -19.39 3.97
C LEU A 28 -8.69 -19.30 2.73
N GLY A 29 -8.14 -19.08 1.54
CA GLY A 29 -8.89 -18.93 0.29
C GLY A 29 -9.84 -17.73 0.34
N VAL A 30 -9.30 -16.51 0.42
CA VAL A 30 -10.15 -15.32 0.61
C VAL A 30 -10.99 -15.04 -0.63
N GLY A 31 -12.26 -14.64 -0.44
CA GLY A 31 -13.13 -14.34 -1.58
C GLY A 31 -12.77 -13.04 -2.32
N ALA A 32 -12.10 -12.12 -1.63
CA ALA A 32 -11.69 -10.83 -2.16
C ALA A 32 -10.60 -10.19 -1.29
N VAL A 33 -9.85 -9.25 -1.89
CA VAL A 33 -8.96 -8.30 -1.21
C VAL A 33 -9.48 -6.87 -1.45
N MET A 34 -9.46 -6.04 -0.41
CA MET A 34 -9.81 -4.63 -0.51
C MET A 34 -8.57 -3.78 -0.19
N VAL A 35 -8.11 -3.00 -1.16
CA VAL A 35 -7.08 -1.97 -0.98
C VAL A 35 -7.78 -0.70 -0.50
N ILE A 36 -7.40 -0.20 0.67
CA ILE A 36 -8.01 0.99 1.27
C ILE A 36 -6.92 1.97 1.67
N HIS A 37 -6.78 3.04 0.91
CA HIS A 37 -6.01 4.21 1.33
C HIS A 37 -6.95 5.21 2.00
N HIS A 38 -6.39 6.26 2.61
CA HIS A 38 -7.22 7.26 3.30
C HIS A 38 -6.80 8.69 2.99
N THR A 39 -7.76 9.61 3.07
CA THR A 39 -7.49 11.04 2.96
C THR A 39 -6.55 11.50 4.08
N ASP A 40 -5.72 12.51 3.80
CA ASP A 40 -4.77 13.06 4.78
C ASP A 40 -3.79 12.00 5.31
N CYS A 41 -3.33 11.12 4.42
CA CYS A 41 -2.30 10.15 4.75
C CYS A 41 -0.95 10.84 4.93
N GLY A 42 -0.15 10.41 5.92
CA GLY A 42 1.19 10.94 6.13
C GLY A 42 2.07 10.87 4.87
N LEU A 43 1.95 9.80 4.07
CA LEU A 43 2.70 9.64 2.82
C LEU A 43 2.23 10.56 1.69
N THR A 44 1.07 11.24 1.81
CA THR A 44 0.68 12.29 0.85
C THR A 44 1.44 13.60 1.05
N HIS A 45 2.00 13.80 2.24
CA HIS A 45 2.73 15.01 2.64
C HIS A 45 4.23 14.81 2.73
N LEU A 46 4.69 13.55 2.74
CA LEU A 46 6.10 13.19 2.79
C LEU A 46 6.65 13.02 1.39
N ARG A 47 7.92 13.41 1.23
CA ARG A 47 8.66 13.22 -0.02
C ARG A 47 9.93 12.41 0.19
N ASN A 48 10.22 11.57 -0.79
CA ASN A 48 11.38 10.67 -0.76
C ASN A 48 12.69 11.45 -0.65
N ASP A 49 12.84 12.54 -1.38
CA ASP A 49 14.03 13.40 -1.35
C ASP A 49 14.29 14.00 0.04
N TYR A 50 13.24 14.43 0.73
CA TYR A 50 13.32 14.97 2.08
C TYR A 50 13.78 13.89 3.08
N LEU A 51 13.20 12.70 3.04
CA LEU A 51 13.60 11.60 3.93
C LEU A 51 15.03 11.16 3.66
N ARG A 52 15.40 10.98 2.39
CA ARG A 52 16.77 10.63 2.00
C ARG A 52 17.77 11.65 2.52
N ARG A 53 17.55 12.95 2.27
CA ARG A 53 18.42 14.02 2.80
C ARG A 53 18.51 13.99 4.32
N SER A 54 17.37 13.94 5.01
CA SER A 54 17.33 13.95 6.48
C SER A 54 18.04 12.74 7.10
N LEU A 55 17.94 11.57 6.45
CA LEU A 55 18.62 10.36 6.89
C LEU A 55 20.12 10.43 6.60
N THR A 56 20.53 10.92 5.43
CA THR A 56 21.95 11.09 5.10
C THR A 56 22.65 12.07 6.05
N GLU A 57 21.97 13.14 6.48
CA GLU A 57 22.49 14.05 7.51
C GLU A 57 22.72 13.35 8.86
N LYS A 58 21.90 12.35 9.22
CA LYS A 58 22.00 11.59 10.47
C LYS A 58 22.98 10.42 10.39
N ALA A 59 23.09 9.79 9.24
CA ALA A 59 23.89 8.59 8.98
C ALA A 59 24.68 8.75 7.67
N PRO A 60 25.71 9.62 7.65
CA PRO A 60 26.44 9.95 6.42
C PRO A 60 27.20 8.75 5.82
N GLU A 61 27.60 7.79 6.65
CA GLU A 61 28.29 6.56 6.19
C GLU A 61 27.37 5.61 5.41
N ASN A 62 26.04 5.79 5.50
CA ASN A 62 25.02 4.97 4.82
C ASN A 62 24.42 5.67 3.58
N ALA A 63 25.05 6.72 3.04
CA ALA A 63 24.46 7.54 1.98
C ALA A 63 24.01 6.73 0.74
N ASP A 64 24.81 5.75 0.31
CA ASP A 64 24.48 4.91 -0.86
C ASP A 64 23.26 4.01 -0.62
N GLU A 65 23.14 3.44 0.59
CA GLU A 65 21.99 2.64 1.00
C GLU A 65 20.73 3.51 1.05
N ILE A 66 20.81 4.67 1.69
CA ILE A 66 19.71 5.63 1.83
C ILE A 66 19.22 6.13 0.46
N ALA A 67 20.14 6.38 -0.49
CA ALA A 67 19.78 6.81 -1.84
C ALA A 67 18.91 5.79 -2.58
N GLY A 68 19.08 4.50 -2.27
CA GLY A 68 18.29 3.40 -2.83
C GLY A 68 16.97 3.14 -2.12
N MET A 69 16.71 3.76 -0.95
CA MET A 69 15.45 3.56 -0.21
C MET A 69 14.30 4.26 -0.91
N ASP A 70 13.22 3.53 -1.18
CA ASP A 70 11.92 4.09 -1.54
C ASP A 70 11.01 4.07 -0.31
N PHE A 71 10.38 5.20 0.00
CA PHE A 71 9.44 5.33 1.11
C PHE A 71 7.99 5.44 0.62
N ASP A 72 7.74 5.06 -0.63
CA ASP A 72 6.40 4.83 -1.16
C ASP A 72 5.50 6.09 -1.06
N GLU A 73 6.09 7.26 -1.35
CA GLU A 73 5.38 8.54 -1.32
C GLU A 73 4.13 8.53 -2.22
N ILE A 74 3.06 9.15 -1.73
CA ILE A 74 1.77 9.18 -2.45
C ILE A 74 1.60 10.57 -3.06
N LEU A 75 1.72 10.66 -4.38
CA LEU A 75 1.53 11.91 -5.12
C LEU A 75 0.06 12.14 -5.52
N ASP A 76 -0.62 11.07 -5.92
CA ASP A 76 -2.06 11.06 -6.14
C ASP A 76 -2.67 9.87 -5.38
N LEU A 77 -3.60 10.19 -4.47
CA LEU A 77 -4.19 9.21 -3.59
C LEU A 77 -5.01 8.16 -4.35
N LYS A 78 -5.75 8.55 -5.40
CA LYS A 78 -6.56 7.59 -6.16
C LYS A 78 -5.69 6.75 -7.09
N ALA A 79 -4.70 7.37 -7.73
CA ALA A 79 -3.72 6.66 -8.54
C ALA A 79 -2.98 5.61 -7.72
N SER A 80 -2.53 5.94 -6.50
CA SER A 80 -1.86 4.96 -5.63
C SER A 80 -2.74 3.75 -5.28
N VAL A 81 -4.06 3.94 -5.12
CA VAL A 81 -4.99 2.81 -4.93
C VAL A 81 -5.06 1.95 -6.18
N VAL A 82 -5.14 2.56 -7.37
CA VAL A 82 -5.16 1.83 -8.66
C VAL A 82 -3.86 1.05 -8.84
N GLU A 83 -2.70 1.68 -8.64
CA GLU A 83 -1.39 1.03 -8.71
C GLU A 83 -1.31 -0.19 -7.78
N ASP A 84 -1.78 -0.05 -6.54
CA ASP A 84 -1.78 -1.15 -5.57
C ASP A 84 -2.80 -2.24 -5.91
N MET A 85 -3.91 -1.91 -6.57
CA MET A 85 -4.83 -2.92 -7.13
C MET A 85 -4.17 -3.70 -8.27
N GLU A 86 -3.48 -3.03 -9.18
CA GLU A 86 -2.75 -3.64 -10.31
C GLU A 86 -1.66 -4.59 -9.82
N ILE A 87 -0.87 -4.21 -8.81
CA ILE A 87 0.12 -5.09 -8.18
C ILE A 87 -0.50 -6.43 -7.75
N LEU A 88 -1.69 -6.40 -7.15
CA LEU A 88 -2.36 -7.62 -6.68
C LEU A 88 -2.95 -8.43 -7.85
N LYS A 89 -3.53 -7.76 -8.85
CA LYS A 89 -4.13 -8.42 -10.02
C LYS A 89 -3.08 -9.07 -10.93
N ASP A 90 -1.93 -8.42 -11.09
CA ASP A 90 -0.85 -8.89 -11.97
C ASP A 90 0.12 -9.83 -11.24
N SER A 91 -0.05 -10.03 -9.92
CA SER A 91 0.81 -10.91 -9.13
C SER A 91 0.63 -12.38 -9.55
N PRO A 92 1.69 -13.06 -10.04
CA PRO A 92 1.63 -14.48 -10.39
C PRO A 92 1.53 -15.40 -9.16
N TYR A 93 1.57 -14.83 -7.96
CA TYR A 93 1.49 -15.55 -6.69
C TYR A 93 0.08 -15.59 -6.10
N LEU A 94 -0.84 -14.81 -6.66
CA LEU A 94 -2.25 -14.78 -6.28
C LEU A 94 -3.08 -15.49 -7.34
N ARG A 95 -4.29 -15.92 -6.97
CA ARG A 95 -5.20 -16.60 -7.91
C ARG A 95 -5.72 -15.60 -8.93
N GLU A 96 -5.77 -16.00 -10.21
CA GLU A 96 -6.31 -15.18 -11.31
C GLU A 96 -7.78 -14.77 -11.07
N ASP A 97 -8.54 -15.56 -10.30
CA ASP A 97 -9.95 -15.30 -9.97
C ASP A 97 -10.14 -14.46 -8.70
N LEU A 98 -9.06 -14.04 -8.04
CA LEU A 98 -9.11 -13.24 -6.83
C LEU A 98 -9.69 -11.85 -7.14
N LYS A 99 -10.79 -11.52 -6.47
CA LYS A 99 -11.43 -10.21 -6.62
C LYS A 99 -10.63 -9.15 -5.85
N VAL A 100 -10.29 -8.06 -6.52
CA VAL A 100 -9.58 -6.92 -5.91
C VAL A 100 -10.44 -5.67 -6.07
N TYR A 101 -10.64 -4.95 -4.97
CA TYR A 101 -11.41 -3.70 -4.92
C TYR A 101 -10.57 -2.58 -4.30
N GLY A 102 -10.75 -1.35 -4.77
CA GLY A 102 -10.04 -0.18 -4.29
C GLY A 102 -10.97 0.86 -3.67
N TYR A 103 -10.54 1.45 -2.56
CA TYR A 103 -11.27 2.51 -1.89
C TYR A 103 -10.36 3.60 -1.34
N VAL A 104 -10.91 4.81 -1.28
CA VAL A 104 -10.41 5.90 -0.43
C VAL A 104 -11.36 6.06 0.75
N TYR A 105 -10.82 5.90 1.96
CA TYR A 105 -11.49 6.21 3.21
C TYR A 105 -11.32 7.69 3.55
N ASP A 106 -12.42 8.42 3.61
CA ASP A 106 -12.43 9.80 4.10
C ASP A 106 -12.44 9.79 5.63
N ILE A 107 -11.31 10.17 6.23
CA ILE A 107 -11.13 10.16 7.69
C ILE A 107 -12.00 11.17 8.43
N LYS A 108 -12.50 12.20 7.73
CA LYS A 108 -13.36 13.24 8.33
C LYS A 108 -14.82 12.80 8.36
N THR A 109 -15.27 12.12 7.31
CA THR A 109 -16.68 11.72 7.17
C THR A 109 -16.96 10.26 7.51
N GLY A 110 -15.93 9.41 7.57
CA GLY A 110 -16.05 7.98 7.79
C GLY A 110 -16.56 7.20 6.58
N LYS A 111 -16.63 7.82 5.39
CA LYS A 111 -17.16 7.19 4.18
C LYS A 111 -16.06 6.56 3.34
N LEU A 112 -16.35 5.39 2.76
CA LEU A 112 -15.55 4.80 1.69
C LEU A 112 -16.03 5.32 0.34
N GLN A 113 -15.10 5.78 -0.48
CA GLN A 113 -15.31 6.13 -1.88
C GLN A 113 -14.63 5.07 -2.73
N GLU A 114 -15.41 4.37 -3.56
CA GLU A 114 -14.85 3.41 -4.51
C GLU A 114 -13.93 4.13 -5.50
N VAL A 115 -12.74 3.56 -5.71
CA VAL A 115 -11.84 3.96 -6.79
C VAL A 115 -12.04 2.98 -7.92
N LYS A 116 -12.35 3.52 -9.10
CA LYS A 116 -12.49 2.74 -10.33
C LYS A 116 -11.25 2.94 -11.18
N GLU A 117 -10.77 1.84 -11.74
CA GLU A 117 -9.75 1.79 -12.79
C GLU A 117 -10.29 2.39 -14.10
#